data_AF-A0A0W0F7J3-F1
#
_entry.id   AF-A0A0W0F7J3-F1
#
_cell.length_a   1.000
_cell.length_b   1.000
_cell.length_c   1.000
_cell.angle_alpha   90.00
_cell.angle_beta   90.00
_cell.angle_gamma   90.00
#
_symmetry.space_group_name_H-M   'P 1'
#
loop_
_entity.id
_entity.type
_entity.pdbx_description
1 polymer ?
#
loop_
_entity_poly.entity_id
_entity_poly.type
_entity_poly.pdbx_seq_one_letter_code
_entity_poly.pdbx_strand_id
1 'polypeptide(L)'
;MSTRIIPSKQRKNVLLDSESRFSTIQGLSQRWWIPSSNNETRRTFKTSTRRLADPDPVTPAFVFPPDELLKSLELTAKTQLPPIPPGEDKEVFWRAYLLANQIILYLGARPPAEAEAFASVLQAASVAPDSAVARGRSALARVSRMIVASMDYLPNDSKLRTEYADVVEAYERFAFIVESYQHKEQEGDFDLDEWSRFFNGLRTDLIQFAVKIGKVVERWE
;
A
#
# COMPACT_ATOMS: atom_id res chain seq x y z
N MET A 1 18.77 -54.65 23.51
CA MET A 1 19.08 -55.30 22.22
C MET A 1 18.29 -54.57 21.13
N SER A 2 18.81 -54.23 19.95
CA SER A 2 20.21 -54.13 19.48
C SER A 2 20.27 -53.23 18.23
N THR A 3 21.35 -52.43 18.09
CA THR A 3 22.00 -51.90 16.86
C THR A 3 21.14 -51.58 15.61
N ARG A 4 21.04 -50.31 15.19
CA ARG A 4 21.97 -49.55 14.28
C ARG A 4 22.02 -50.06 12.83
N ILE A 5 21.96 -49.13 11.85
CA ILE A 5 23.00 -48.88 10.81
C ILE A 5 22.71 -47.58 10.02
N ILE A 6 23.78 -46.82 9.79
CA ILE A 6 24.05 -45.66 8.90
C ILE A 6 25.51 -45.93 8.39
N PRO A 7 26.07 -45.45 7.24
CA PRO A 7 25.60 -44.53 6.15
C PRO A 7 25.84 -45.09 4.71
N SER A 8 25.72 -44.24 3.67
CA SER A 8 26.80 -44.10 2.64
C SER A 8 26.77 -42.75 1.89
N LYS A 9 27.91 -42.35 1.32
CA LYS A 9 28.18 -41.06 0.61
C LYS A 9 28.43 -41.28 -0.89
N GLN A 10 28.40 -40.18 -1.66
CA GLN A 10 29.11 -39.95 -2.94
C GLN A 10 28.53 -40.67 -4.20
N ARG A 11 28.69 -40.19 -5.46
CA ARG A 11 29.68 -39.27 -6.07
C ARG A 11 29.24 -38.73 -7.47
N LYS A 12 29.79 -37.57 -7.86
CA LYS A 12 30.24 -37.14 -9.22
C LYS A 12 29.26 -36.74 -10.36
N ASN A 13 29.37 -35.46 -10.73
CA ASN A 13 29.50 -34.82 -12.04
C ASN A 13 29.56 -35.72 -13.31
N VAL A 14 28.88 -35.25 -14.38
CA VAL A 14 29.42 -35.18 -15.75
C VAL A 14 29.14 -33.78 -16.31
N LEU A 15 30.14 -33.22 -17.00
CA LEU A 15 30.14 -31.95 -17.74
C LEU A 15 30.19 -32.29 -19.25
N LEU A 16 29.72 -31.39 -20.13
CA LEU A 16 30.03 -31.20 -21.57
C LEU A 16 28.87 -30.37 -22.16
N ASP A 17 29.06 -29.09 -22.50
CA ASP A 17 29.75 -28.53 -23.67
C ASP A 17 28.97 -28.63 -24.98
N SER A 18 28.55 -27.46 -25.49
CA SER A 18 28.75 -27.09 -26.91
C SER A 18 28.68 -25.58 -27.09
N GLU A 19 29.81 -24.96 -27.43
CA GLU A 19 29.90 -23.56 -27.88
C GLU A 19 29.33 -23.38 -29.30
N SER A 20 29.47 -22.14 -29.82
CA SER A 20 29.60 -21.76 -31.24
C SER A 20 28.32 -21.25 -31.93
N ARG A 21 28.30 -20.14 -32.69
CA ARG A 21 29.07 -18.86 -32.81
C ARG A 21 28.51 -18.12 -34.04
N PHE A 22 28.69 -16.78 -34.12
CA PHE A 22 28.49 -15.93 -35.33
C PHE A 22 27.04 -15.86 -35.91
N SER A 23 26.58 -14.81 -36.62
CA SER A 23 26.94 -13.38 -36.69
C SER A 23 25.95 -12.60 -37.60
N THR A 24 25.90 -11.26 -37.46
CA THR A 24 25.65 -10.28 -38.55
C THR A 24 24.20 -9.89 -38.95
N ILE A 25 23.75 -8.72 -38.41
CA ILE A 25 23.26 -7.50 -39.11
C ILE A 25 22.20 -7.64 -40.24
N GLN A 26 21.03 -6.95 -40.17
CA GLN A 26 20.77 -5.62 -40.83
C GLN A 26 19.32 -5.05 -40.71
N GLY A 27 19.21 -3.71 -40.60
CA GLY A 27 18.02 -2.89 -40.97
C GLY A 27 17.11 -2.41 -39.82
N LEU A 28 16.58 -1.17 -39.79
CA LEU A 28 16.71 0.00 -40.69
C LEU A 28 16.30 1.33 -39.96
N SER A 29 16.87 2.46 -40.41
CA SER A 29 16.48 3.91 -40.35
C SER A 29 15.22 4.34 -39.54
N GLN A 30 15.12 5.48 -38.84
CA GLN A 30 15.46 6.90 -39.14
C GLN A 30 15.77 7.62 -37.80
N ARG A 31 16.71 8.56 -37.57
CA ARG A 31 17.31 9.69 -38.33
C ARG A 31 16.42 10.93 -38.48
N TRP A 32 16.50 11.84 -37.50
CA TRP A 32 16.18 13.28 -37.64
C TRP A 32 17.30 14.17 -37.06
N TRP A 33 17.36 15.42 -37.52
CA TRP A 33 18.59 16.22 -37.61
C TRP A 33 18.81 17.27 -36.50
N ILE A 34 20.07 17.64 -36.31
CA ILE A 34 20.54 18.92 -35.73
C ILE A 34 21.14 19.74 -36.87
N PRO A 35 21.02 21.09 -36.86
CA PRO A 35 22.13 21.90 -37.35
C PRO A 35 22.46 23.16 -36.52
N SER A 36 23.76 23.29 -36.25
CA SER A 36 24.58 24.53 -36.33
C SER A 36 24.41 25.60 -35.23
N SER A 37 25.44 26.24 -34.65
CA SER A 37 26.91 26.28 -34.91
C SER A 37 27.66 26.50 -33.55
N ASN A 38 28.97 26.75 -33.39
CA ASN A 38 30.10 27.08 -34.30
C ASN A 38 31.48 26.72 -33.67
N ASN A 39 32.57 27.21 -34.27
CA ASN A 39 33.95 27.35 -33.76
C ASN A 39 34.06 27.87 -32.30
N GLU A 40 35.08 27.57 -31.48
CA GLU A 40 36.51 27.78 -31.79
C GLU A 40 37.50 27.13 -30.76
N THR A 41 38.59 26.55 -31.28
CA THR A 41 39.99 26.52 -30.75
C THR A 41 40.34 26.21 -29.27
N ARG A 42 41.02 25.07 -29.08
CA ARG A 42 42.04 24.71 -28.05
C ARG A 42 41.76 25.02 -26.55
N ARG A 43 41.71 23.94 -25.76
CA ARG A 43 42.65 23.73 -24.63
C ARG A 43 42.81 22.25 -24.31
N THR A 44 44.04 21.75 -24.35
CA THR A 44 44.38 20.40 -23.87
C THR A 44 44.31 20.35 -22.35
N PHE A 45 43.31 19.65 -21.80
CA PHE A 45 43.30 19.28 -20.39
C PHE A 45 43.68 17.81 -20.22
N LYS A 46 44.59 17.56 -19.28
CA LYS A 46 45.13 16.22 -19.00
C LYS A 46 44.00 15.30 -18.57
N THR A 47 43.80 14.19 -19.28
CA THR A 47 42.90 13.11 -18.88
C THR A 47 43.47 12.43 -17.63
N SER A 48 43.12 12.96 -16.46
CA SER A 48 43.37 12.28 -15.19
C SER A 48 42.40 11.11 -15.10
N THR A 49 42.90 9.88 -15.20
CA THR A 49 42.13 8.65 -15.09
C THR A 49 41.68 8.42 -13.65
N ARG A 50 40.82 9.30 -13.13
CA ARG A 50 40.12 9.08 -11.87
C ARG A 50 39.22 7.87 -12.08
N ARG A 51 39.56 6.75 -11.44
CA ARG A 51 38.69 5.57 -11.38
C ARG A 51 37.30 6.07 -10.97
N LEU A 52 36.31 5.87 -11.84
CA LEU A 52 34.94 5.81 -11.34
C LEU A 52 34.96 4.63 -10.37
N ALA A 53 34.66 4.91 -9.10
CA ALA A 53 34.15 3.86 -8.24
C ALA A 53 32.90 3.31 -8.93
N ASP A 54 32.66 2.00 -8.82
CA ASP A 54 31.34 1.45 -9.09
C ASP A 54 30.33 2.32 -8.32
N PRO A 55 29.21 2.75 -8.93
CA PRO A 55 28.15 3.34 -8.15
C PRO A 55 27.73 2.29 -7.12
N ASP A 56 27.80 2.65 -5.84
CA ASP A 56 27.22 1.83 -4.77
C ASP A 56 25.82 1.38 -5.22
N PRO A 57 25.42 0.12 -4.97
CA PRO A 57 24.10 -0.35 -5.36
C PRO A 57 23.09 0.63 -4.77
N VAL A 58 22.35 1.30 -5.64
CA VAL A 58 21.28 2.21 -5.23
C VAL A 58 20.17 1.34 -4.65
N THR A 59 20.33 0.98 -3.38
CA THR A 59 19.19 0.66 -2.52
C THR A 59 18.28 1.88 -2.61
N PRO A 60 17.05 1.74 -3.16
CA PRO A 60 16.10 2.83 -3.09
C PRO A 60 15.88 3.10 -1.61
N ALA A 61 16.37 4.25 -1.14
CA ALA A 61 16.09 4.76 0.19
C ALA A 61 14.61 5.14 0.22
N PHE A 62 13.75 4.14 0.37
CA PHE A 62 12.31 4.31 0.24
C PHE A 62 11.78 4.94 1.52
N VAL A 63 11.74 6.27 1.54
CA VAL A 63 11.23 7.07 2.65
C VAL A 63 9.71 6.97 2.71
N PHE A 64 9.22 5.92 3.38
CA PHE A 64 7.82 5.75 3.79
C PHE A 64 7.52 6.62 5.03
N PRO A 65 6.26 7.05 5.20
CA PRO A 65 5.70 8.39 4.94
C PRO A 65 6.47 9.58 5.57
N PRO A 66 5.98 10.85 5.46
CA PRO A 66 6.19 11.80 6.55
C PRO A 66 5.66 11.16 7.85
N ASP A 67 6.61 10.81 8.72
CA ASP A 67 6.51 9.97 9.92
C ASP A 67 5.28 10.27 10.80
N GLU A 68 4.86 11.54 10.84
CA GLU A 68 3.73 12.07 11.58
C GLU A 68 2.38 11.46 11.17
N LEU A 69 2.15 11.19 9.88
CA LEU A 69 0.87 10.61 9.43
C LEU A 69 0.75 9.13 9.78
N LEU A 70 1.87 8.38 9.76
CA LEU A 70 1.88 7.01 10.29
C LEU A 70 1.64 7.02 11.81
N LYS A 71 2.35 7.87 12.55
CA LYS A 71 2.19 8.02 14.01
C LYS A 71 0.76 8.42 14.38
N SER A 72 0.13 9.31 13.62
CA SER A 72 -1.27 9.72 13.77
C SER A 72 -2.23 8.55 13.55
N LEU A 73 -2.08 7.79 12.46
CA LEU A 73 -2.92 6.63 12.18
C LEU A 73 -2.73 5.51 13.23
N GLU A 74 -1.48 5.27 13.65
CA GLU A 74 -1.16 4.33 14.74
C GLU A 74 -1.74 4.78 16.09
N LEU A 75 -1.80 6.08 16.37
CA LEU A 75 -2.41 6.63 17.58
C LEU A 75 -3.92 6.44 17.57
N THR A 76 -4.61 6.74 16.46
CA THR A 76 -6.05 6.47 16.33
C THR A 76 -6.33 4.99 16.50
N ALA A 77 -5.59 4.11 15.82
CA ALA A 77 -5.74 2.66 15.93
C ALA A 77 -5.61 2.13 17.37
N LYS A 78 -4.82 2.80 18.22
CA LYS A 78 -4.62 2.46 19.64
C LYS A 78 -5.60 3.17 20.59
N THR A 79 -6.29 4.22 20.12
CA THR A 79 -7.22 5.01 20.92
C THR A 79 -8.56 4.29 21.08
N GLN A 80 -9.02 4.14 22.32
CA GLN A 80 -10.41 3.80 22.59
C GLN A 80 -11.27 5.05 22.41
N LEU A 81 -12.10 5.09 21.37
CA LEU A 81 -13.02 6.20 21.15
C LEU A 81 -14.11 6.24 22.24
N PRO A 82 -14.57 7.44 22.65
CA PRO A 82 -15.67 7.57 23.60
C PRO A 82 -16.96 6.97 23.00
N PRO A 83 -17.85 6.37 23.81
CA PRO A 83 -19.14 5.88 23.30
C PRO A 83 -19.96 7.04 22.70
N ILE A 84 -20.76 6.74 21.68
CA ILE A 84 -21.70 7.71 21.10
C ILE A 84 -22.93 7.78 22.02
N PRO A 85 -23.39 8.97 22.46
CA PRO A 85 -24.60 9.08 23.26
C PRO A 85 -25.85 8.60 22.49
N PRO A 86 -26.82 7.94 23.14
CA PRO A 86 -28.08 7.57 22.50
C PRO A 86 -28.81 8.79 21.93
N GLY A 87 -29.27 8.69 20.68
CA GLY A 87 -29.96 9.78 19.97
C GLY A 87 -29.04 10.72 19.18
N GLU A 88 -27.71 10.61 19.33
CA GLU A 88 -26.74 11.36 18.53
C GLU A 88 -26.39 10.64 17.23
N ASP A 89 -27.39 10.23 16.45
CA ASP A 89 -27.20 9.47 15.20
C ASP A 89 -26.27 10.19 14.20
N LYS A 90 -26.22 11.53 14.24
CA LYS A 90 -25.30 12.32 13.40
C LYS A 90 -23.84 12.16 13.79
N GLU A 91 -23.54 11.94 15.08
CA GLU A 91 -22.17 11.69 15.57
C GLU A 91 -21.62 10.37 15.02
N VAL A 92 -22.48 9.37 14.75
CA VAL A 92 -22.11 8.14 14.03
C VAL A 92 -21.54 8.48 12.65
N PHE A 93 -22.27 9.29 11.88
CA PHE A 93 -21.87 9.69 10.53
C PHE A 93 -20.60 10.55 10.54
N TRP A 94 -20.55 11.54 11.43
CA TRP A 94 -19.39 12.42 11.63
C TRP A 94 -18.11 11.64 11.94
N ARG A 95 -18.17 10.74 12.91
CA ARG A 95 -17.04 9.91 13.32
C ARG A 95 -16.57 8.99 12.20
N ALA A 96 -17.49 8.33 11.52
CA ALA A 96 -17.16 7.46 10.40
C ALA A 96 -16.49 8.23 9.24
N TYR A 97 -16.96 9.45 8.95
CA TYR A 97 -16.35 10.35 7.97
C TYR A 97 -14.93 10.77 8.35
N LEU A 98 -14.70 11.19 9.60
CA LEU A 98 -13.38 11.60 10.09
C LEU A 98 -12.36 10.45 10.06
N LEU A 99 -12.77 9.25 10.48
CA LEU A 99 -11.93 8.04 10.44
C LEU A 99 -11.59 7.62 8.99
N ALA A 100 -12.58 7.67 8.09
CA ALA A 100 -12.37 7.38 6.67
C ALA A 100 -11.39 8.40 6.03
N ASN A 101 -11.56 9.69 6.31
CA ASN A 101 -10.65 10.72 5.86
C ASN A 101 -9.22 10.55 6.40
N GLN A 102 -9.03 10.08 7.64
CA GLN A 102 -7.69 9.81 8.17
C GLN A 102 -6.97 8.70 7.36
N ILE A 103 -7.69 7.64 6.96
CA ILE A 103 -7.16 6.61 6.07
C ILE A 103 -6.81 7.22 4.70
N ILE A 104 -7.72 7.98 4.10
CA ILE A 104 -7.53 8.59 2.78
C ILE A 104 -6.32 9.54 2.78
N LEU A 105 -6.16 10.36 3.82
CA LEU A 105 -5.00 11.24 3.99
C LEU A 105 -3.70 10.42 4.12
N TYR A 106 -3.67 9.35 4.91
CA TYR A 106 -2.48 8.50 5.03
C TYR A 106 -2.05 7.87 3.69
N LEU A 107 -3.03 7.39 2.91
CA LEU A 107 -2.83 6.79 1.59
C LEU A 107 -2.45 7.81 0.52
N GLY A 108 -3.07 9.00 0.54
CA GLY A 108 -2.93 10.05 -0.47
C GLY A 108 -1.79 11.04 -0.23
N ALA A 109 -1.17 11.09 0.96
CA ALA A 109 -0.14 12.07 1.31
C ALA A 109 1.25 11.81 0.68
N ARG A 110 1.31 11.39 -0.59
CA ARG A 110 2.56 11.26 -1.36
C ARG A 110 2.54 12.20 -2.56
N PRO A 111 3.71 12.68 -3.02
CA PRO A 111 3.81 13.28 -4.35
C PRO A 111 3.23 12.33 -5.42
N PRO A 112 2.54 12.83 -6.47
CA PRO A 112 1.95 11.97 -7.49
C PRO A 112 2.93 10.99 -8.16
N ALA A 113 4.22 11.35 -8.25
CA ALA A 113 5.27 10.49 -8.79
C ALA A 113 5.61 9.27 -7.90
N GLU A 114 5.27 9.31 -6.60
CA GLU A 114 5.58 8.27 -5.62
C GLU A 114 4.32 7.50 -5.15
N ALA A 115 3.13 8.06 -5.36
CA ALA A 115 1.87 7.54 -4.83
C ALA A 115 1.59 6.08 -5.24
N GLU A 116 1.71 5.74 -6.53
CA GLU A 116 1.46 4.35 -6.99
C GLU A 116 2.57 3.38 -6.56
N ALA A 117 3.82 3.85 -6.41
CA ALA A 117 4.91 3.03 -5.88
C ALA A 117 4.67 2.72 -4.39
N PHE A 118 4.29 3.73 -3.60
CA PHE A 118 3.87 3.57 -2.21
C PHE A 118 2.67 2.62 -2.08
N ALA A 119 1.63 2.80 -2.90
CA ALA A 119 0.46 1.92 -2.90
C ALA A 119 0.82 0.48 -3.25
N SER A 120 1.67 0.27 -4.27
CA SER A 120 2.15 -1.06 -4.68
C SER A 120 2.96 -1.76 -3.59
N VAL A 121 3.86 -1.04 -2.91
CA VAL A 121 4.64 -1.59 -1.78
C VAL A 121 3.70 -1.90 -0.60
N LEU A 122 2.81 -0.97 -0.26
CA LEU A 122 1.86 -1.16 0.83
C LEU A 122 0.91 -2.34 0.56
N GLN A 123 0.52 -2.56 -0.69
CA GLN A 123 -0.28 -3.70 -1.14
C GLN A 123 0.52 -5.02 -1.12
N ALA A 124 1.59 -5.14 -1.89
CA ALA A 124 2.15 -6.44 -2.28
C ALA A 124 3.58 -6.74 -1.77
N ALA A 125 4.21 -5.86 -0.98
CA ALA A 125 5.54 -6.16 -0.47
C ALA A 125 5.51 -7.18 0.69
N SER A 126 6.37 -8.20 0.63
CA SER A 126 6.76 -8.96 1.82
C SER A 126 7.77 -8.13 2.63
N VAL A 127 7.49 -7.92 3.91
CA VAL A 127 8.20 -6.95 4.77
C VAL A 127 8.38 -7.50 6.19
N ALA A 128 9.36 -6.97 6.92
CA ALA A 128 9.55 -7.31 8.33
C ALA A 128 8.34 -6.87 9.19
N PRO A 129 7.95 -7.62 10.24
CA PRO A 129 6.73 -7.34 11.04
C PRO A 129 6.71 -5.98 11.75
N ASP A 130 7.88 -5.40 12.03
CA ASP A 130 8.09 -4.11 12.70
C ASP A 130 8.24 -2.92 11.72
N SER A 131 8.34 -3.20 10.42
CA SER A 131 8.50 -2.19 9.37
C SER A 131 7.38 -1.15 9.35
N ALA A 132 7.69 0.06 8.87
CA ALA A 132 6.68 1.11 8.68
C ALA A 132 5.51 0.66 7.78
N VAL A 133 5.76 -0.24 6.83
CA VAL A 133 4.74 -0.87 5.98
C VAL A 133 3.83 -1.76 6.82
N ALA A 134 4.37 -2.74 7.56
CA ALA A 134 3.59 -3.64 8.40
C ALA A 134 2.75 -2.90 9.46
N ARG A 135 3.34 -1.90 10.11
CA ARG A 135 2.63 -1.02 11.06
C ARG A 135 1.51 -0.22 10.37
N GLY A 136 1.76 0.28 9.16
CA GLY A 136 0.74 0.92 8.32
C GLY A 136 -0.43 -0.02 7.99
N ARG A 137 -0.16 -1.27 7.57
CA ARG A 137 -1.20 -2.28 7.30
C ARG A 137 -2.08 -2.54 8.52
N SER A 138 -1.46 -2.76 9.68
CA SER A 138 -2.16 -3.01 10.95
C SER A 138 -3.01 -1.81 11.38
N ALA A 139 -2.47 -0.59 11.27
CA ALA A 139 -3.22 0.63 11.60
C ALA A 139 -4.41 0.86 10.65
N LEU A 140 -4.24 0.65 9.34
CA LEU A 140 -5.32 0.72 8.35
C LEU A 140 -6.45 -0.28 8.64
N ALA A 141 -6.11 -1.55 8.88
CA ALA A 141 -7.08 -2.59 9.22
C ALA A 141 -7.86 -2.23 10.50
N ARG A 142 -7.16 -1.71 11.52
CA ARG A 142 -7.77 -1.37 12.81
C ARG A 142 -8.65 -0.12 12.76
N VAL A 143 -8.24 0.94 12.06
CA VAL A 143 -9.09 2.13 11.84
C VAL A 143 -10.30 1.78 10.98
N SER A 144 -10.16 0.87 10.01
CA SER A 144 -11.29 0.38 9.21
C SER A 144 -12.35 -0.33 10.08
N ARG A 145 -11.93 -1.17 11.04
CA ARG A 145 -12.83 -1.77 12.03
C ARG A 145 -13.49 -0.73 12.93
N MET A 146 -12.80 0.37 13.25
CA MET A 146 -13.39 1.48 14.03
C MET A 146 -14.45 2.25 13.25
N ILE A 147 -14.36 2.32 11.91
CA ILE A 147 -15.42 2.87 11.05
C ILE A 147 -16.66 1.97 11.12
N VAL A 148 -16.50 0.66 10.89
CA VAL A 148 -17.61 -0.32 10.97
C VAL A 148 -18.26 -0.28 12.34
N ALA A 149 -17.48 -0.48 13.40
CA ALA A 149 -17.97 -0.43 14.77
C ALA A 149 -18.60 0.91 15.18
N SER A 150 -18.31 2.02 14.48
CA SER A 150 -19.02 3.29 14.68
C SER A 150 -20.38 3.27 13.98
N MET A 151 -20.42 2.86 12.70
CA MET A 151 -21.65 2.76 11.90
C MET A 151 -22.64 1.73 12.46
N ASP A 152 -22.16 0.66 13.08
CA ASP A 152 -22.97 -0.36 13.77
C ASP A 152 -23.82 0.20 14.93
N TYR A 153 -23.41 1.31 15.55
CA TYR A 153 -24.21 1.97 16.59
C TYR A 153 -25.48 2.65 16.04
N LEU A 154 -25.59 2.85 14.72
CA LEU A 154 -26.74 3.53 14.13
C LEU A 154 -28.01 2.67 14.29
N PRO A 155 -29.05 3.12 15.02
CA PRO A 155 -30.26 2.32 15.24
C PRO A 155 -30.95 1.92 13.93
N ASN A 156 -31.58 0.74 13.91
CA ASN A 156 -32.28 0.24 12.71
C ASN A 156 -33.49 1.10 12.30
N ASP A 157 -34.08 1.81 13.26
CA ASP A 157 -35.17 2.78 13.10
C ASP A 157 -34.68 4.23 12.92
N SER A 158 -33.35 4.45 12.85
CA SER A 158 -32.79 5.78 12.60
C SER A 158 -33.25 6.33 11.25
N LYS A 159 -33.74 7.57 11.27
CA LYS A 159 -34.11 8.30 10.04
C LYS A 159 -32.94 8.44 9.08
N LEU A 160 -31.70 8.50 9.57
CA LEU A 160 -30.51 8.59 8.71
C LEU A 160 -30.39 7.38 7.78
N ARG A 161 -30.83 6.19 8.20
CA ARG A 161 -30.84 5.00 7.33
C ARG A 161 -31.79 5.15 6.14
N THR A 162 -32.93 5.81 6.34
CA THR A 162 -33.91 6.05 5.27
C THR A 162 -33.61 7.30 4.44
N GLU A 163 -33.10 8.37 5.05
CA GLU A 163 -32.77 9.64 4.39
C GLU A 163 -31.49 9.55 3.55
N TYR A 164 -30.52 8.73 3.99
CA TYR A 164 -29.21 8.55 3.37
C TYR A 164 -28.93 7.07 3.07
N ALA A 165 -29.94 6.36 2.56
CA ALA A 165 -29.85 4.94 2.20
C ALA A 165 -28.66 4.63 1.27
N ASP A 166 -28.28 5.57 0.40
CA ASP A 166 -27.15 5.42 -0.51
C ASP A 166 -25.78 5.49 0.19
N VAL A 167 -25.70 6.12 1.38
CA VAL A 167 -24.53 6.08 2.28
C VAL A 167 -24.48 4.73 2.99
N VAL A 168 -25.62 4.26 3.50
CA VAL A 168 -25.71 2.95 4.19
C VAL A 168 -25.31 1.82 3.26
N GLU A 169 -25.82 1.78 2.03
CA GLU A 169 -25.48 0.77 1.01
C GLU A 169 -23.96 0.73 0.69
N ALA A 170 -23.29 1.89 0.71
CA ALA A 170 -21.84 1.97 0.52
C ALA A 170 -21.05 1.56 1.78
N TYR A 171 -21.58 1.89 2.96
CA TYR A 171 -21.05 1.39 4.23
C TYR A 171 -21.15 -0.14 4.31
N GLU A 172 -22.28 -0.75 3.94
CA GLU A 172 -22.49 -2.21 4.02
C GLU A 172 -21.50 -2.98 3.13
N ARG A 173 -21.22 -2.47 1.90
CA ARG A 173 -20.16 -3.02 1.04
C ARG A 173 -18.77 -2.93 1.68
N PHE A 174 -18.45 -1.79 2.28
CA PHE A 174 -17.17 -1.59 2.95
C PHE A 174 -17.05 -2.48 4.20
N ALA A 175 -18.10 -2.56 5.01
CA ALA A 175 -18.17 -3.38 6.22
C ALA A 175 -17.94 -4.86 5.89
N PHE A 176 -18.61 -5.39 4.86
CA PHE A 176 -18.41 -6.77 4.41
C PHE A 176 -16.93 -7.11 4.12
N ILE A 177 -16.18 -6.18 3.53
CA ILE A 177 -14.75 -6.37 3.22
C ILE A 177 -13.90 -6.35 4.51
N VAL A 178 -14.20 -5.43 5.44
CA VAL A 178 -13.53 -5.33 6.75
C VAL A 178 -13.79 -6.55 7.61
N GLU A 179 -15.03 -7.03 7.66
CA GLU A 179 -15.46 -8.22 8.41
C GLU A 179 -14.86 -9.49 7.83
N SER A 180 -14.89 -9.66 6.50
CA SER A 180 -14.27 -10.81 5.82
C SER A 180 -12.77 -10.91 6.14
N TYR A 181 -12.07 -9.77 6.10
CA TYR A 181 -10.66 -9.69 6.48
C TYR A 181 -10.43 -9.98 7.98
N GLN A 182 -11.28 -9.42 8.86
CA GLN A 182 -11.18 -9.65 10.30
C GLN A 182 -11.41 -11.13 10.65
N HIS A 183 -12.37 -11.78 10.00
CA HIS A 183 -12.66 -13.20 10.19
C HIS A 183 -11.42 -14.03 9.83
N LYS A 184 -10.79 -13.77 8.69
CA LYS A 184 -9.53 -14.42 8.28
C LYS A 184 -8.35 -14.17 9.22
N GLU A 185 -8.20 -12.95 9.72
CA GLU A 185 -7.21 -12.64 10.77
C GLU A 185 -7.44 -13.44 12.06
N GLN A 186 -8.71 -13.68 12.44
CA GLN A 186 -9.06 -14.46 13.64
C GLN A 186 -8.90 -15.98 13.45
N GLU A 187 -9.13 -16.50 12.24
CA GLU A 187 -8.88 -17.91 11.88
C GLU A 187 -7.37 -18.24 11.81
N GLY A 188 -6.50 -17.23 11.72
CA GLY A 188 -5.07 -17.39 11.44
C GLY A 188 -4.78 -17.66 9.96
N ASP A 189 -5.80 -17.66 9.11
CA ASP A 189 -5.75 -17.81 7.65
C ASP A 189 -5.54 -16.44 7.00
N PHE A 190 -4.56 -15.69 7.50
CA PHE A 190 -4.25 -14.33 7.06
C PHE A 190 -2.88 -14.27 6.39
N ASP A 191 -2.90 -13.98 5.09
CA ASP A 191 -1.72 -13.83 4.25
C ASP A 191 -1.71 -12.52 3.45
N LEU A 192 -0.73 -12.41 2.54
CA LEU A 192 -0.55 -11.24 1.68
C LEU A 192 -1.66 -11.09 0.62
N ASP A 193 -2.34 -12.18 0.25
CA ASP A 193 -3.43 -12.16 -0.74
C ASP A 193 -4.71 -11.65 -0.10
N GLU A 194 -5.05 -12.09 1.12
CA GLU A 194 -6.17 -11.53 1.88
C GLU A 194 -5.95 -10.05 2.23
N TRP A 195 -4.72 -9.66 2.60
CA TRP A 195 -4.34 -8.25 2.71
C TRP A 195 -4.54 -7.49 1.39
N SER A 196 -4.13 -8.07 0.26
CA SER A 196 -4.25 -7.42 -1.05
C SER A 196 -5.69 -7.22 -1.48
N ARG A 197 -6.60 -8.15 -1.14
CA ARG A 197 -8.06 -8.02 -1.36
C ARG A 197 -8.65 -6.92 -0.49
N PHE A 198 -8.34 -6.92 0.80
CA PHE A 198 -8.75 -5.88 1.74
C PHE A 198 -8.27 -4.49 1.30
N PHE A 199 -7.00 -4.37 0.91
CA PHE A 199 -6.41 -3.12 0.42
C PHE A 199 -7.06 -2.61 -0.87
N ASN A 200 -7.44 -3.51 -1.79
CA ASN A 200 -8.24 -3.12 -2.96
C ASN A 200 -9.59 -2.53 -2.53
N GLY A 201 -10.26 -3.13 -1.54
CA GLY A 201 -11.48 -2.58 -0.94
C GLY A 201 -11.29 -1.19 -0.28
N LEU A 202 -10.10 -0.89 0.26
CA LEU A 202 -9.76 0.47 0.69
C LEU A 202 -9.64 1.45 -0.48
N ARG A 203 -9.19 1.00 -1.66
CA ARG A 203 -9.11 1.84 -2.88
C ARG A 203 -10.48 2.02 -3.55
N THR A 204 -11.45 1.14 -3.34
CA THR A 204 -12.77 1.19 -3.97
C THR A 204 -13.88 1.59 -3.00
N ASP A 205 -14.21 0.73 -2.04
CA ASP A 205 -15.45 0.80 -1.27
C ASP A 205 -15.36 1.80 -0.12
N LEU A 206 -14.20 1.90 0.54
CA LEU A 206 -13.93 2.98 1.49
C LEU A 206 -14.01 4.36 0.80
N ILE A 207 -13.46 4.50 -0.40
CA ILE A 207 -13.52 5.77 -1.15
C ILE A 207 -14.97 6.10 -1.54
N GLN A 208 -15.73 5.13 -2.03
CA GLN A 208 -17.16 5.33 -2.33
C GLN A 208 -17.94 5.75 -1.07
N PHE A 209 -17.73 5.05 0.05
CA PHE A 209 -18.34 5.38 1.33
C PHE A 209 -17.98 6.80 1.77
N ALA A 210 -16.69 7.15 1.80
CA ALA A 210 -16.20 8.48 2.20
C ALA A 210 -16.78 9.61 1.33
N VAL A 211 -16.82 9.43 0.01
CA VAL A 211 -17.40 10.41 -0.93
C VAL A 211 -18.91 10.57 -0.76
N LYS A 212 -19.62 9.52 -0.35
CA LYS A 212 -21.07 9.57 -0.10
C LYS A 212 -21.39 10.21 1.25
N ILE A 213 -20.72 9.78 2.31
CA ILE A 213 -20.94 10.31 3.66
C ILE A 213 -20.46 11.77 3.80
N GLY A 214 -19.36 12.15 3.14
CA GLY A 214 -18.88 13.54 3.12
C GLY A 214 -19.93 14.52 2.61
N LYS A 215 -20.63 14.19 1.50
CA LYS A 215 -21.74 15.01 0.95
C LYS A 215 -22.91 15.22 1.90
N VAL A 216 -23.04 14.38 2.94
CA VAL A 216 -24.07 14.50 3.98
C VAL A 216 -23.52 15.32 5.15
N VAL A 217 -22.34 14.96 5.64
CA VAL A 217 -21.70 15.56 6.81
C VAL A 217 -21.32 17.02 6.57
N GLU A 218 -20.77 17.36 5.39
CA GLU A 218 -20.42 18.73 4.96
C GLU A 218 -21.64 19.67 4.80
N ARG A 219 -22.88 19.14 4.90
CA ARG A 219 -24.11 19.96 4.91
C ARG A 219 -24.67 20.19 6.32
N TRP A 220 -23.98 19.68 7.34
CA TRP A 220 -24.34 19.88 8.75
C TRP A 220 -23.45 20.90 9.46
N GLU A 221 -22.39 21.39 8.78
CA GLU A 221 -21.62 22.59 9.13
C GLU A 221 -22.30 23.87 8.60
#